data_AF-A0A7S4V2A3-F1
#
_entry.id   AF-A0A7S4V2A3-F1
#
_cell.length_a   1.000
_cell.length_b   1.000
_cell.length_c   1.000
_cell.angle_alpha   90.00
_cell.angle_beta   90.00
_cell.angle_gamma   90.00
#
_symmetry.space_group_name_H-M   'P 1'
#
loop_
_entity.id
_entity.type
_entity.pdbx_description
1 polymer ?
#
loop_
_entity_poly.entity_id
_entity_poly.type
_entity_poly.pdbx_seq_one_letter_code
_entity_poly.pdbx_strand_id
1 'polypeptide(L)'
;MRRRFHDEEPVAIDNIYLPIPTPTSFMKHPSRKSIVILVIIAAFLSSMTALHKTNHILPGSSLSQTHKKKASIFHESSEHLLNLRIVTWNLRVPFPSDAKKNLSWNERRSSVASAIATHQPDLMALQEDFYLMSESLLKSSNNNTAQIGTKNTLSETYERYGLFNRNGEFRPSSSWPENPFTLDGTKDGEHNSVWYNKARFSSLQNMTFWLSRTPEKEGSSFDEVTGRVVNCALLQDEFCAETTTCLIFFCSTHFPAGNQTRSIWSAHALSDVFSLIQKDLTKSYLARGNNNNNVRFDMFVSGDFNSIPGSKTHEAMIQAGFVDTRTLSIEEKPMDDYDYTTNDWYSDNGDSLIDYVWLYKGASSSSGASHDVKRHFRVQSVKHVSVPCCNSNDDATQANSPFFEQSNGMSNRTASDHKMVVVDFEFY
;
A
#
# COMPACT_ATOMS: atom_id res chain seq x y z
N MET A 1 -1.62 32.78 -1.01
CA MET A 1 -1.64 33.89 -1.99
C MET A 1 -1.22 33.33 -3.34
N ARG A 2 -2.11 33.31 -4.33
CA ARG A 2 -1.77 32.99 -5.72
C ARG A 2 -0.82 34.07 -6.24
N ARG A 3 0.37 33.72 -6.72
CA ARG A 3 1.09 34.56 -7.70
C ARG A 3 0.83 33.99 -9.07
N ARG A 4 0.22 34.84 -9.90
CA ARG A 4 -0.01 34.67 -11.33
C ARG A 4 1.35 34.50 -12.00
N PHE A 5 1.47 33.51 -12.88
CA PHE A 5 2.46 33.51 -13.95
C PHE A 5 1.68 33.42 -15.25
N HIS A 6 1.35 34.59 -15.79
CA HIS A 6 1.18 34.80 -17.22
C HIS A 6 1.92 36.10 -17.56
N ASP A 7 2.62 36.03 -18.69
CA ASP A 7 3.27 37.08 -19.47
C ASP A 7 4.70 37.49 -19.05
N GLU A 8 5.68 36.71 -19.52
CA GLU A 8 6.92 37.27 -20.07
C GLU A 8 7.25 36.57 -21.40
N GLU A 9 7.55 37.37 -22.42
CA GLU A 9 7.92 36.97 -23.79
C GLU A 9 9.23 36.15 -23.83
N PRO A 10 9.44 35.35 -24.90
CA PRO A 10 10.47 34.33 -24.93
C PRO A 10 11.86 34.94 -25.14
N VAL A 11 12.74 34.75 -24.16
CA VAL A 11 14.19 34.89 -24.39
C VAL A 11 14.65 33.72 -25.24
N ALA A 12 15.08 34.02 -26.46
CA ALA A 12 15.72 33.08 -27.36
C ALA A 12 16.96 32.47 -26.68
N ILE A 13 16.90 31.17 -26.38
CA ILE A 13 18.09 30.36 -26.08
C ILE A 13 18.41 29.60 -27.35
N ASP A 14 19.51 29.99 -27.97
CA ASP A 14 20.08 29.38 -29.16
C ASP A 14 20.26 27.87 -28.99
N ASN A 15 19.96 27.18 -30.09
CA ASN A 15 20.06 25.74 -30.31
C ASN A 15 21.37 25.14 -29.78
N ILE A 16 21.29 24.39 -28.68
CA ILE A 16 22.21 23.27 -28.42
C ILE A 16 21.39 21.99 -28.57
N TYR A 17 21.34 21.50 -29.81
CA TYR A 17 20.87 20.15 -30.14
C TYR A 17 21.82 19.13 -29.47
N LEU A 18 21.44 18.63 -28.29
CA LEU A 18 21.98 17.36 -27.80
C LEU A 18 21.10 16.24 -28.37
N PRO A 19 21.68 15.21 -29.00
CA PRO A 19 20.90 14.18 -29.67
C PRO A 19 20.07 13.39 -28.66
N ILE A 20 18.76 13.32 -28.93
CA ILE A 20 17.82 12.42 -28.25
C ILE A 20 18.27 10.98 -28.54
N PRO A 21 18.65 10.16 -27.54
CA PRO A 21 18.93 8.76 -27.78
C PRO A 21 17.62 8.04 -28.08
N THR A 22 17.57 7.33 -29.20
CA THR A 22 16.47 6.41 -29.49
C THR A 22 16.39 5.29 -28.43
N PRO A 23 15.19 4.74 -28.14
CA PRO A 23 14.95 3.82 -27.02
C PRO A 23 15.77 2.51 -27.04
N THR A 24 16.47 2.22 -28.13
CA THR A 24 17.20 0.97 -28.35
C THR A 24 18.64 0.98 -27.84
N SER A 25 19.17 2.09 -27.31
CA SER A 25 20.57 2.15 -26.83
C SER A 25 20.77 1.87 -25.34
N PHE A 26 19.70 1.79 -24.53
CA PHE A 26 19.81 1.56 -23.08
C PHE A 26 19.88 0.08 -22.64
N MET A 27 19.88 -0.88 -23.58
CA MET A 27 19.84 -2.32 -23.29
C MET A 27 21.13 -3.10 -23.61
N LYS A 28 22.31 -2.51 -23.41
CA LYS A 28 23.59 -3.25 -23.56
C LYS A 28 24.57 -3.01 -22.40
N HIS A 29 24.16 -3.30 -21.16
CA HIS A 29 25.14 -3.64 -20.11
C HIS A 29 24.57 -4.65 -19.10
N PRO A 30 24.81 -5.95 -19.31
CA PRO A 30 24.56 -6.97 -18.30
C PRO A 30 25.79 -7.08 -17.39
N SER A 31 25.93 -6.22 -16.36
CA SER A 31 26.92 -6.48 -15.29
C SER A 31 26.77 -5.69 -13.98
N ARG A 32 25.82 -4.74 -13.85
CA ARG A 32 25.58 -4.04 -12.55
C ARG A 32 24.19 -4.27 -11.94
N LYS A 33 23.16 -4.57 -12.74
CA LYS A 33 21.81 -4.90 -12.23
C LYS A 33 21.79 -6.14 -11.32
N SER A 34 22.64 -7.13 -11.59
CA SER A 34 22.65 -8.39 -10.85
C SER A 34 23.27 -8.26 -9.46
N ILE A 35 24.34 -7.48 -9.28
CA ILE A 35 25.07 -7.43 -8.00
C ILE A 35 24.31 -6.58 -6.96
N VAL A 36 23.70 -5.49 -7.42
CA VAL A 36 23.04 -4.49 -6.59
C VAL A 36 21.73 -5.04 -5.97
N ILE A 37 20.97 -5.83 -6.72
CA ILE A 37 19.71 -6.40 -6.23
C ILE A 37 19.90 -7.73 -5.48
N LEU A 38 21.04 -8.41 -5.68
CA LEU A 38 21.41 -9.60 -4.89
C LEU A 38 21.54 -9.30 -3.39
N VAL A 39 21.80 -8.06 -3.00
CA VAL A 39 21.90 -7.64 -1.57
C VAL A 39 20.53 -7.65 -0.88
N ILE A 40 19.50 -7.13 -1.55
CA ILE A 40 18.11 -7.18 -1.06
C ILE A 40 17.68 -8.65 -0.87
N ILE A 41 18.01 -9.50 -1.83
CA ILE A 41 17.67 -10.93 -1.85
C ILE A 41 18.48 -11.73 -0.81
N ALA A 42 19.78 -11.44 -0.61
CA ALA A 42 20.61 -12.14 0.37
C ALA A 42 20.19 -11.85 1.83
N ALA A 43 19.69 -10.64 2.09
CA ALA A 43 19.05 -10.31 3.37
C ALA A 43 17.71 -11.03 3.56
N PHE A 44 16.99 -11.31 2.46
CA PHE A 44 15.72 -12.05 2.43
C PHE A 44 15.89 -13.57 2.68
N LEU A 45 16.93 -14.18 2.13
CA LEU A 45 17.22 -15.62 2.33
C LEU A 45 17.74 -15.95 3.75
N SER A 46 18.46 -15.01 4.37
CA SER A 46 19.09 -15.21 5.68
C SER A 46 18.08 -15.20 6.84
N SER A 47 16.95 -14.50 6.69
CA SER A 47 15.86 -14.44 7.68
C SER A 47 14.96 -15.69 7.64
N MET A 48 14.65 -16.18 6.43
CA MET A 48 13.82 -17.37 6.19
C MET A 48 14.45 -18.66 6.73
N THR A 49 15.78 -18.78 6.65
CA THR A 49 16.51 -19.95 7.18
C THR A 49 16.63 -19.93 8.71
N ALA A 50 16.60 -18.75 9.34
CA ALA A 50 16.63 -18.60 10.79
C ALA A 50 15.30 -18.97 11.46
N LEU A 51 14.15 -18.68 10.82
CA LEU A 51 12.81 -19.01 11.30
C LEU A 51 12.58 -20.53 11.45
N HIS A 52 13.41 -21.36 10.80
CA HIS A 52 13.31 -22.82 10.86
C HIS A 52 14.26 -23.47 11.88
N LYS A 53 15.32 -22.78 12.31
CA LYS A 53 16.24 -23.33 13.34
C LYS A 53 15.62 -23.36 14.75
N THR A 54 14.56 -22.59 15.00
CA THR A 54 13.85 -22.59 16.28
C THR A 54 12.74 -23.65 16.37
N ASN A 55 12.41 -24.34 15.28
CA ASN A 55 11.43 -25.44 15.26
C ASN A 55 12.06 -26.85 15.26
N HIS A 56 13.40 -26.95 15.42
CA HIS A 56 14.03 -28.24 15.68
C HIS A 56 13.95 -28.59 17.17
N ILE A 57 13.12 -29.59 17.43
CA ILE A 57 12.96 -30.36 18.67
C ILE A 57 14.32 -30.60 19.35
N LEU A 58 14.53 -30.00 20.52
CA LEU A 58 15.49 -30.49 21.50
C LEU A 58 14.78 -31.55 22.36
N PRO A 59 15.31 -32.78 22.50
CA PRO A 59 14.73 -33.76 23.40
C PRO A 59 15.13 -33.44 24.84
N GLY A 60 14.11 -33.26 25.69
CA GLY A 60 14.20 -33.51 27.12
C GLY A 60 14.82 -32.40 27.99
N SER A 61 13.97 -31.53 28.51
CA SER A 61 14.00 -31.21 29.94
C SER A 61 12.62 -30.69 30.37
N SER A 62 12.08 -31.33 31.40
CA SER A 62 10.79 -31.00 32.01
C SER A 62 10.83 -29.60 32.60
N LEU A 63 9.76 -28.81 32.43
CA LEU A 63 9.26 -27.87 33.44
C LEU A 63 7.89 -27.30 33.05
N SER A 64 6.94 -27.45 33.98
CA SER A 64 5.73 -26.65 34.23
C SER A 64 4.66 -26.52 33.12
N GLN A 65 3.65 -27.37 33.21
CA GLN A 65 2.34 -27.17 32.56
C GLN A 65 1.66 -25.92 33.14
N THR A 66 1.50 -24.88 32.32
CA THR A 66 0.42 -23.90 32.49
C THR A 66 -0.56 -24.07 31.34
N HIS A 67 -1.80 -24.43 31.68
CA HIS A 67 -2.88 -24.72 30.75
C HIS A 67 -3.23 -23.50 29.89
N LYS A 68 -2.83 -23.49 28.61
CA LYS A 68 -3.57 -22.77 27.57
C LYS A 68 -4.67 -23.69 27.04
N LYS A 69 -5.91 -23.34 27.37
CA LYS A 69 -7.14 -23.98 26.83
C LYS A 69 -7.10 -23.87 25.30
N LYS A 70 -6.84 -24.98 24.61
CA LYS A 70 -7.21 -25.15 23.20
C LYS A 70 -8.73 -25.20 23.15
N ALA A 71 -9.36 -24.23 22.50
CA ALA A 71 -10.76 -24.32 22.14
C ALA A 71 -10.88 -25.41 21.06
N SER A 72 -11.43 -26.57 21.43
CA SER A 72 -11.90 -27.55 20.45
C SER A 72 -13.20 -27.00 19.87
N ILE A 73 -13.14 -26.47 18.66
CA ILE A 73 -14.33 -26.12 17.88
C ILE A 73 -14.62 -27.31 16.97
N PHE A 74 -15.88 -27.74 17.02
CA PHE A 74 -16.44 -28.84 16.25
C PHE A 74 -16.18 -28.65 14.74
N HIS A 75 -15.77 -29.73 14.08
CA HIS A 75 -15.77 -29.84 12.62
C HIS A 75 -17.21 -29.84 12.12
N GLU A 76 -17.63 -28.70 11.57
CA GLU A 76 -18.72 -28.64 10.60
C GLU A 76 -18.11 -28.11 9.31
N SER A 77 -18.26 -28.88 8.23
CA SER A 77 -17.66 -28.65 6.93
C SER A 77 -18.39 -27.51 6.19
N SER A 78 -18.20 -26.26 6.65
CA SER A 78 -18.41 -25.10 5.80
C SER A 78 -17.09 -24.77 5.14
N GLU A 79 -17.04 -24.79 3.80
CA GLU A 79 -15.98 -24.11 3.06
C GLU A 79 -15.98 -22.65 3.52
N HIS A 80 -15.07 -22.30 4.45
CA HIS A 80 -14.91 -20.93 4.89
C HIS A 80 -14.28 -20.17 3.72
N LEU A 81 -15.14 -19.50 2.95
CA LEU A 81 -14.70 -18.53 1.95
C LEU A 81 -13.76 -17.53 2.60
N LEU A 82 -12.53 -17.53 2.13
CA LEU A 82 -11.48 -16.66 2.65
C LEU A 82 -11.66 -15.30 2.01
N ASN A 83 -12.38 -14.41 2.69
CA ASN A 83 -12.49 -13.02 2.26
C ASN A 83 -11.22 -12.26 2.67
N LEU A 84 -10.70 -11.42 1.80
CA LEU A 84 -9.59 -10.50 2.08
C LEU A 84 -10.02 -9.10 1.71
N ARG A 85 -9.94 -8.17 2.65
CA ARG A 85 -10.21 -6.75 2.42
C ARG A 85 -8.91 -5.95 2.40
N ILE A 86 -8.61 -5.36 1.24
CA ILE A 86 -7.47 -4.46 1.06
C ILE A 86 -8.01 -3.03 0.97
N VAL A 87 -7.41 -2.11 1.74
CA VAL A 87 -7.70 -0.68 1.65
C VAL A 87 -6.46 0.10 1.22
N THR A 88 -6.66 1.07 0.32
CA THR A 88 -5.65 2.08 0.01
C THR A 88 -6.17 3.45 0.39
N TRP A 89 -5.32 4.26 1.00
CA TRP A 89 -5.74 5.57 1.47
C TRP A 89 -4.58 6.58 1.61
N ASN A 90 -4.60 7.60 0.77
CA ASN A 90 -3.79 8.80 0.97
C ASN A 90 -4.41 9.66 2.10
N LEU A 91 -3.68 9.82 3.21
CA LEU A 91 -4.16 10.52 4.42
C LEU A 91 -3.98 12.04 4.38
N ARG A 92 -3.41 12.57 3.29
CA ARG A 92 -3.06 13.97 3.09
C ARG A 92 -2.04 14.51 4.11
N VAL A 93 -0.93 15.02 3.60
CA VAL A 93 0.11 15.74 4.34
C VAL A 93 -0.54 16.83 5.21
N PRO A 94 -0.11 17.00 6.47
CA PRO A 94 -0.69 17.98 7.40
C PRO A 94 -0.22 19.41 7.06
N PHE A 95 -0.62 19.94 5.90
CA PHE A 95 -0.25 21.28 5.47
C PHE A 95 -0.86 22.35 6.41
N PRO A 96 -0.11 23.41 6.75
CA PRO A 96 -0.65 24.55 7.50
C PRO A 96 -1.81 25.26 6.81
N SER A 97 -1.93 25.14 5.48
CA SER A 97 -3.08 25.65 4.73
C SER A 97 -4.37 24.91 5.05
N ASP A 98 -4.31 23.60 5.30
CA ASP A 98 -5.47 22.76 5.60
C ASP A 98 -6.04 23.14 6.98
N ALA A 99 -5.17 23.44 7.95
CA ALA A 99 -5.58 23.95 9.28
C ALA A 99 -6.39 25.26 9.21
N LYS A 100 -6.16 26.13 8.20
CA LYS A 100 -6.94 27.37 8.03
C LYS A 100 -8.40 27.12 7.61
N LYS A 101 -8.72 25.89 7.21
CA LYS A 101 -10.07 25.44 6.86
C LYS A 101 -10.66 24.46 7.88
N ASN A 102 -10.02 24.29 9.04
CA ASN A 102 -10.34 23.25 10.01
C ASN A 102 -10.20 21.82 9.43
N LEU A 103 -9.21 21.61 8.54
CA LEU A 103 -8.89 20.32 7.91
C LEU A 103 -7.48 19.84 8.30
N SER A 104 -6.96 20.27 9.45
CA SER A 104 -5.73 19.75 10.01
C SER A 104 -5.85 18.26 10.36
N TRP A 105 -4.71 17.60 10.53
CA TRP A 105 -4.69 16.20 10.95
C TRP A 105 -5.47 15.95 12.26
N ASN A 106 -5.41 16.89 13.22
CA ASN A 106 -6.09 16.73 14.51
C ASN A 106 -7.61 16.66 14.36
N GLU A 107 -8.17 17.39 13.39
CA GLU A 107 -9.61 17.39 13.11
C GLU A 107 -10.03 16.12 12.36
N ARG A 108 -9.18 15.63 11.46
CA ARG A 108 -9.43 14.47 10.59
C ARG A 108 -9.20 13.11 11.27
N ARG A 109 -8.29 13.04 12.25
CA ARG A 109 -7.84 11.77 12.86
C ARG A 109 -8.99 10.89 13.36
N SER A 110 -10.01 11.48 13.97
CA SER A 110 -11.12 10.72 14.56
C SER A 110 -12.00 10.03 13.52
N SER A 111 -12.32 10.71 12.41
CA SER A 111 -13.09 10.12 11.32
C SER A 111 -12.27 9.06 10.57
N VAL A 112 -10.97 9.30 10.39
CA VAL A 112 -10.04 8.29 9.84
C VAL A 112 -10.02 7.03 10.70
N ALA A 113 -9.84 7.15 12.02
CA ALA A 113 -9.85 6.01 12.93
C ALA A 113 -11.20 5.28 12.92
N SER A 114 -12.32 6.02 12.91
CA SER A 114 -13.67 5.46 12.83
C SER A 114 -13.92 4.70 11.53
N ALA A 115 -13.41 5.20 10.39
CA ALA A 115 -13.52 4.52 9.11
C ALA A 115 -12.73 3.21 9.11
N ILE A 116 -11.50 3.21 9.62
CA ILE A 116 -10.70 1.98 9.78
C ILE A 116 -11.44 0.97 10.66
N ALA A 117 -11.97 1.41 11.80
CA ALA A 117 -12.72 0.54 12.72
C ALA A 117 -14.02 -0.02 12.12
N THR A 118 -14.65 0.73 11.21
CA THR A 118 -15.90 0.33 10.55
C THR A 118 -15.66 -0.65 9.41
N HIS A 119 -14.68 -0.34 8.56
CA HIS A 119 -14.39 -1.17 7.40
C HIS A 119 -13.55 -2.41 7.74
N GLN A 120 -12.86 -2.43 8.88
CA GLN A 120 -12.06 -3.56 9.38
C GLN A 120 -11.19 -4.21 8.29
N PRO A 121 -10.34 -3.44 7.59
CA PRO A 121 -9.48 -4.01 6.56
C PRO A 121 -8.56 -5.08 7.12
N ASP A 122 -8.22 -6.06 6.29
CA ASP A 122 -7.20 -7.06 6.58
C ASP A 122 -5.80 -6.49 6.33
N LEU A 123 -5.67 -5.74 5.24
CA LEU A 123 -4.45 -5.06 4.80
C LEU A 123 -4.77 -3.60 4.45
N MET A 124 -3.89 -2.66 4.84
CA MET A 124 -4.02 -1.25 4.45
C MET A 124 -2.69 -0.67 3.95
N ALA A 125 -2.75 0.04 2.84
CA ALA A 125 -1.65 0.88 2.35
C ALA A 125 -2.01 2.34 2.59
N LEU A 126 -1.26 3.01 3.46
CA LEU A 126 -1.45 4.43 3.74
C LEU A 126 -0.37 5.24 3.02
N GLN A 127 -0.74 6.38 2.44
CA GLN A 127 0.17 7.34 1.80
C GLN A 127 0.07 8.70 2.46
N GLU A 128 1.13 9.50 2.32
CA GLU A 128 1.27 10.79 3.02
C GLU A 128 1.17 10.66 4.56
N ASP A 129 1.29 9.43 5.08
CA ASP A 129 1.28 9.16 6.51
C ASP A 129 2.62 9.53 7.11
N PHE A 130 2.59 10.48 8.04
CA PHE A 130 3.77 10.83 8.82
C PHE A 130 3.87 9.89 10.03
N TYR A 131 5.07 9.72 10.60
CA TYR A 131 5.25 8.82 11.75
C TYR A 131 4.31 9.19 12.90
N LEU A 132 4.25 10.48 13.24
CA LEU A 132 3.41 10.98 14.32
C LEU A 132 1.91 10.86 14.01
N MET A 133 1.52 10.96 12.74
CA MET A 133 0.14 10.71 12.32
C MET A 133 -0.24 9.26 12.57
N SER A 134 0.57 8.33 12.07
CA SER A 134 0.36 6.88 12.22
C SER A 134 0.39 6.43 13.69
N GLU A 135 1.32 6.94 14.50
CA GLU A 135 1.35 6.71 15.95
C GLU A 135 0.08 7.21 16.66
N SER A 136 -0.45 8.35 16.22
CA SER A 136 -1.68 8.90 16.79
C SER A 136 -2.92 8.08 16.41
N LEU A 137 -2.96 7.49 15.21
CA LEU A 137 -4.00 6.54 14.80
C LEU A 137 -3.95 5.26 15.63
N LEU A 138 -2.76 4.66 15.78
CA LEU A 138 -2.57 3.43 16.55
C LEU A 138 -3.08 3.56 17.99
N LYS A 139 -2.91 4.75 18.60
CA LYS A 139 -3.38 5.08 19.96
C LYS A 139 -4.85 5.49 20.03
N SER A 140 -5.53 5.67 18.90
CA SER A 140 -6.93 6.08 18.88
C SER A 140 -7.82 4.93 19.37
N SER A 141 -8.71 5.22 20.31
CA SER A 141 -9.67 4.29 20.90
C SER A 141 -10.89 4.15 20.00
N ASN A 142 -11.30 2.93 19.69
CA ASN A 142 -12.54 2.65 19.00
C ASN A 142 -13.71 2.80 19.98
N ASN A 143 -14.36 3.96 20.01
CA ASN A 143 -15.54 4.16 20.85
C ASN A 143 -16.84 3.61 20.22
N ASN A 144 -16.77 3.03 19.03
CA ASN A 144 -17.94 2.54 18.27
C ASN A 144 -18.33 1.08 18.56
N THR A 145 -17.65 0.38 19.47
CA THR A 145 -18.13 -0.92 19.94
C THR A 145 -19.19 -0.69 21.02
N ALA A 146 -20.44 -1.05 20.73
CA ALA A 146 -21.56 -1.11 21.68
C ALA A 146 -21.35 -2.15 22.83
N GLN A 147 -20.10 -2.59 23.06
CA GLN A 147 -19.67 -3.44 24.16
C GLN A 147 -19.08 -2.52 25.24
N ILE A 148 -19.91 -2.22 26.22
CA ILE A 148 -19.55 -1.47 27.43
C ILE A 148 -18.34 -2.17 28.10
N GLY A 149 -17.14 -1.59 27.98
CA GLY A 149 -16.01 -1.92 28.88
C GLY A 149 -14.62 -2.10 28.27
N THR A 150 -14.44 -2.25 26.96
CA THR A 150 -13.10 -2.41 26.36
C THR A 150 -12.84 -1.35 25.29
N LYS A 151 -12.04 -0.34 25.63
CA LYS A 151 -11.48 0.61 24.66
C LYS A 151 -10.41 -0.09 23.83
N ASN A 152 -10.80 -0.81 22.78
CA ASN A 152 -9.82 -1.43 21.89
C ASN A 152 -9.23 -0.34 21.00
N THR A 153 -7.91 -0.15 21.05
CA THR A 153 -7.21 0.77 20.16
C THR A 153 -6.86 0.10 18.85
N LEU A 154 -6.62 0.88 17.79
CA LEU A 154 -6.17 0.32 16.52
C LEU A 154 -4.85 -0.47 16.66
N SER A 155 -3.98 -0.11 17.61
CA SER A 155 -2.76 -0.86 17.90
C SER A 155 -2.97 -2.28 18.44
N GLU A 156 -4.16 -2.59 18.97
CA GLU A 156 -4.48 -3.95 19.40
C GLU A 156 -4.77 -4.85 18.20
N THR A 157 -5.43 -4.30 17.17
CA THR A 157 -5.81 -5.02 15.94
C THR A 157 -4.69 -5.03 14.90
N TYR A 158 -4.05 -3.89 14.67
CA TYR A 158 -3.14 -3.70 13.55
C TYR A 158 -1.68 -3.63 13.98
N GLU A 159 -0.81 -4.15 13.13
CA GLU A 159 0.60 -3.83 13.10
C GLU A 159 0.91 -2.99 11.86
N ARG A 160 1.95 -2.15 11.96
CA ARG A 160 2.41 -1.26 10.90
C ARG A 160 3.88 -1.50 10.59
N TYR A 161 4.23 -1.49 9.32
CA TYR A 161 5.59 -1.33 8.84
C TYR A 161 5.70 -0.19 7.83
N GLY A 162 6.74 0.62 7.95
CA GLY A 162 7.08 1.66 6.98
C GLY A 162 8.30 2.43 7.42
N LEU A 163 9.23 2.66 6.50
CA LEU A 163 10.43 3.46 6.70
C LEU A 163 10.28 4.81 6.01
N PHE A 164 10.98 5.81 6.54
CA PHE A 164 10.95 7.14 5.98
C PHE A 164 11.56 7.17 4.58
N ASN A 165 10.87 7.86 3.65
CA ASN A 165 11.20 7.86 2.24
C ASN A 165 12.58 8.48 1.88
N ARG A 166 13.23 9.20 2.80
CA ARG A 166 14.53 9.85 2.51
C ARG A 166 15.76 9.10 2.98
N ASN A 167 15.69 8.37 4.08
CA ASN A 167 16.88 7.79 4.70
C ASN A 167 16.61 6.42 5.33
N GLY A 168 15.42 5.85 5.16
CA GLY A 168 15.12 4.52 5.69
C GLY A 168 14.96 4.47 7.21
N GLU A 169 14.98 5.60 7.91
CA GLU A 169 14.80 5.58 9.36
C GLU A 169 13.34 5.26 9.73
N PHE A 170 13.16 4.45 10.78
CA PHE A 170 11.82 4.01 11.24
C PHE A 170 11.10 5.08 12.07
N ARG A 171 11.84 6.00 12.69
CA ARG A 171 11.32 7.08 13.53
C ARG A 171 12.00 8.40 13.19
N PRO A 172 11.29 9.53 13.36
CA PRO A 172 11.88 10.87 13.39
C PRO A 172 13.19 10.91 14.18
N SER A 173 14.22 11.52 13.60
CA SER A 173 15.48 11.74 14.29
C SER A 173 16.03 13.14 14.06
N SER A 174 17.02 13.52 14.88
CA SER A 174 17.63 14.85 14.80
C SER A 174 18.41 15.09 13.50
N SER A 175 18.77 14.03 12.76
CA SER A 175 19.45 14.11 11.46
C SER A 175 18.53 14.59 10.34
N TRP A 176 17.21 14.56 10.53
CA TRP A 176 16.25 14.91 9.48
C TRP A 176 16.23 16.43 9.27
N PRO A 177 16.13 16.88 8.00
CA PRO A 177 15.81 18.28 7.73
C PRO A 177 14.40 18.59 8.25
N GLU A 178 14.16 19.85 8.60
CA GLU A 178 12.80 20.29 8.87
C GLU A 178 11.89 19.99 7.68
N ASN A 179 10.67 19.54 7.96
CA ASN A 179 9.76 19.17 6.91
C ASN A 179 9.29 20.43 6.16
N PRO A 180 9.55 20.54 4.84
CA PRO A 180 9.21 21.72 4.06
C PRO A 180 7.69 21.90 3.88
N PHE A 181 6.90 20.87 4.14
CA PHE A 181 5.45 20.89 3.99
C PHE A 181 4.74 21.41 5.25
N THR A 182 5.27 21.13 6.44
CA THR A 182 4.63 21.55 7.71
C THR A 182 5.17 22.88 8.22
N LEU A 183 6.44 23.20 7.96
CA LEU A 183 7.09 24.46 8.39
C LEU A 183 6.96 24.76 9.90
N ASP A 184 6.78 23.73 10.72
CA ASP A 184 6.53 23.80 12.17
C ASP A 184 7.76 23.34 12.99
N GLY A 185 8.91 23.18 12.33
CA GLY A 185 10.13 22.67 12.94
C GLY A 185 10.10 21.16 13.23
N THR A 186 9.01 20.46 12.89
CA THR A 186 8.96 19.01 13.05
C THR A 186 9.87 18.32 12.04
N LYS A 187 10.55 17.29 12.55
CA LYS A 187 11.47 16.44 11.82
C LYS A 187 10.80 15.10 11.53
N ASP A 188 9.61 15.17 10.93
CA ASP A 188 8.80 14.01 10.52
C ASP A 188 8.58 14.06 8.99
N GLY A 189 8.04 13.01 8.39
CA GLY A 189 7.71 12.99 6.98
C GLY A 189 7.06 11.69 6.51
N GLU A 190 6.83 11.60 5.20
CA GLU A 190 6.07 10.55 4.55
C GLU A 190 6.74 9.17 4.66
N HIS A 191 6.01 8.20 5.22
CA HIS A 191 6.47 6.82 5.36
C HIS A 191 5.88 5.90 4.31
N ASN A 192 4.66 6.12 3.82
CA ASN A 192 3.95 5.19 2.92
C ASN A 192 3.85 3.78 3.51
N SER A 193 3.21 3.68 4.67
CA SER A 193 3.23 2.46 5.47
C SER A 193 2.24 1.39 5.00
N VAL A 194 2.59 0.14 5.27
CA VAL A 194 1.70 -1.03 5.20
C VAL A 194 1.21 -1.37 6.60
N TRP A 195 -0.07 -1.70 6.71
CA TRP A 195 -0.70 -2.15 7.94
C TRP A 195 -1.38 -3.49 7.70
N TYR A 196 -1.38 -4.36 8.70
CA TYR A 196 -2.00 -5.67 8.60
C TYR A 196 -2.66 -6.09 9.92
N ASN A 197 -3.77 -6.83 9.82
CA ASN A 197 -4.49 -7.36 10.97
C ASN A 197 -3.69 -8.50 11.61
N LYS A 198 -3.19 -8.29 12.84
CA LYS A 198 -2.37 -9.27 13.57
C LYS A 198 -3.12 -10.53 13.98
N ALA A 199 -4.46 -10.46 14.05
CA ALA A 199 -5.27 -11.63 14.34
C ALA A 199 -5.25 -12.62 13.17
N ARG A 200 -5.00 -12.14 11.94
CA ARG A 200 -5.00 -12.93 10.72
C ARG A 200 -3.61 -13.24 10.19
N PHE A 201 -2.70 -12.27 10.24
CA PHE A 201 -1.40 -12.39 9.59
C PHE A 201 -0.24 -12.44 10.58
N SER A 202 0.68 -13.36 10.31
CA SER A 202 2.05 -13.32 10.85
C SER A 202 2.97 -12.64 9.85
N SER A 203 3.68 -11.58 10.24
CA SER A 203 4.75 -11.04 9.41
C SER A 203 5.97 -11.96 9.44
N LEU A 204 6.33 -12.44 8.26
CA LEU A 204 7.52 -13.26 8.07
C LEU A 204 8.74 -12.37 7.80
N GLN A 205 8.54 -11.31 7.02
CA GLN A 205 9.59 -10.37 6.67
C GLN A 205 9.02 -9.04 6.21
N ASN A 206 9.65 -7.95 6.63
CA ASN A 206 9.40 -6.64 6.08
C ASN A 206 10.56 -6.19 5.18
N MET A 207 10.25 -5.37 4.17
CA MET A 207 11.23 -4.88 3.21
C MET A 207 10.89 -3.47 2.77
N THR A 208 11.91 -2.65 2.57
CA THR A 208 11.80 -1.32 1.96
C THR A 208 12.73 -1.22 0.78
N PHE A 209 12.28 -0.56 -0.28
CA PHE A 209 13.13 -0.14 -1.39
C PHE A 209 12.66 1.18 -1.97
N TRP A 210 13.54 1.84 -2.73
CA TRP A 210 13.30 3.14 -3.35
C TRP A 210 13.02 3.01 -4.84
N LEU A 211 12.10 3.82 -5.35
CA LEU A 211 11.81 3.91 -6.78
C LEU A 211 12.93 4.71 -7.45
N SER A 212 14.02 4.02 -7.79
CA SER A 212 15.22 4.61 -8.34
C SER A 212 16.02 3.60 -9.18
N ARG A 213 17.20 4.03 -9.66
CA ARG A 213 18.16 3.13 -10.34
C ARG A 213 18.90 2.19 -9.37
N THR A 214 18.84 2.48 -8.06
CA THR A 214 19.50 1.74 -6.97
C THR A 214 18.51 1.52 -5.82
N PRO A 215 17.49 0.67 -6.00
CA PRO A 215 16.37 0.56 -5.06
C PRO A 215 16.75 0.17 -3.63
N GLU A 216 17.90 -0.45 -3.42
CA GLU A 216 18.48 -0.83 -2.13
C GLU A 216 19.10 0.35 -1.37
N LYS A 217 19.41 1.44 -2.07
CA LYS A 217 20.06 2.60 -1.48
C LYS A 217 19.01 3.54 -0.90
N GLU A 218 19.06 3.69 0.42
CA GLU A 218 18.23 4.63 1.18
C GLU A 218 18.26 6.03 0.54
N GLY A 219 17.07 6.60 0.34
CA GLY A 219 16.89 7.96 -0.20
C GLY A 219 17.16 8.13 -1.68
N SER A 220 17.52 7.06 -2.41
CA SER A 220 17.75 7.17 -3.84
C SER A 220 16.47 7.52 -4.61
N SER A 221 16.61 8.21 -5.73
CA SER A 221 15.48 8.73 -6.51
C SER A 221 15.83 8.82 -8.01
N PHE A 222 14.85 9.10 -8.85
CA PHE A 222 15.02 9.51 -10.25
C PHE A 222 15.13 11.04 -10.36
N ASP A 223 15.98 11.63 -9.52
CA ASP A 223 16.25 13.07 -9.41
C ASP A 223 15.12 13.88 -8.75
N GLU A 224 14.24 13.25 -7.96
CA GLU A 224 13.32 13.92 -7.03
C GLU A 224 13.99 14.26 -5.70
N VAL A 225 13.60 15.40 -5.10
CA VAL A 225 14.14 15.88 -3.83
C VAL A 225 13.69 15.04 -2.63
N THR A 226 12.47 14.50 -2.66
CA THR A 226 11.89 13.77 -1.53
C THR A 226 12.14 12.26 -1.59
N GLY A 227 12.59 11.72 -2.73
CA GLY A 227 12.60 10.29 -2.99
C GLY A 227 11.19 9.68 -2.97
N ARG A 228 11.00 8.52 -3.60
CA ARG A 228 9.77 7.72 -3.46
C ARG A 228 10.12 6.32 -2.98
N VAL A 229 9.35 5.84 -2.02
CA VAL A 229 9.62 4.60 -1.29
C VAL A 229 8.51 3.59 -1.51
N VAL A 230 8.86 2.32 -1.43
CA VAL A 230 7.95 1.18 -1.40
C VAL A 230 8.23 0.41 -0.12
N ASN A 231 7.24 0.32 0.76
CA ASN A 231 7.32 -0.50 1.96
C ASN A 231 6.46 -1.72 1.77
N CYS A 232 6.99 -2.88 2.15
CA CYS A 232 6.35 -4.17 1.93
C CYS A 232 6.41 -5.05 3.17
N ALA A 233 5.40 -5.89 3.32
CA ALA A 233 5.38 -7.01 4.26
C ALA A 233 5.11 -8.31 3.49
N LEU A 234 5.96 -9.32 3.70
CA LEU A 234 5.66 -10.71 3.41
C LEU A 234 4.93 -11.28 4.63
N LEU A 235 3.67 -11.65 4.41
CA LEU A 235 2.75 -12.10 5.42
C LEU A 235 2.36 -13.55 5.16
N GLN A 236 2.22 -14.34 6.22
CA GLN A 236 1.51 -15.62 6.19
C GLN A 236 0.07 -15.39 6.64
N ASP A 237 -0.90 -15.81 5.81
CA ASP A 237 -2.32 -15.79 6.15
C ASP A 237 -2.65 -17.03 6.99
N GLU A 238 -2.94 -16.85 8.28
CA GLU A 238 -3.18 -17.96 9.20
C GLU A 238 -4.61 -18.53 9.09
N PHE A 239 -5.44 -17.95 8.22
CA PHE A 239 -6.83 -18.38 8.03
C PHE A 239 -6.98 -19.32 6.83
N CYS A 240 -5.92 -19.59 6.07
CA CYS A 240 -5.99 -20.53 4.96
C CYS A 240 -6.27 -21.98 5.40
N ALA A 241 -6.73 -22.81 4.46
CA ALA A 241 -6.92 -24.23 4.71
C ALA A 241 -5.62 -24.86 5.26
N GLU A 242 -5.72 -25.75 6.25
CA GLU A 242 -4.57 -26.33 6.95
C GLU A 242 -3.54 -27.02 6.02
N THR A 243 -3.99 -27.48 4.85
CA THR A 243 -3.16 -28.14 3.83
C THR A 243 -2.44 -27.17 2.88
N THR A 244 -2.72 -25.88 3.02
CA THR A 244 -2.23 -24.83 2.13
C THR A 244 -1.43 -23.81 2.94
N THR A 245 -0.26 -23.43 2.45
CA THR A 245 0.45 -22.24 2.94
C THR A 245 0.07 -21.07 2.05
N CYS A 246 -0.60 -20.07 2.61
CA CYS A 246 -0.95 -18.85 1.91
C CYS A 246 -0.03 -17.70 2.30
N LEU A 247 0.70 -17.19 1.32
CA LEU A 247 1.62 -16.07 1.47
C LEU A 247 1.08 -14.87 0.71
N ILE A 248 1.13 -13.72 1.35
CA ILE A 248 0.79 -12.44 0.73
C ILE A 248 1.99 -11.52 0.82
N PHE A 249 2.49 -11.06 -0.33
CA PHE A 249 3.44 -9.97 -0.38
C PHE A 249 2.70 -8.67 -0.69
N PHE A 250 2.54 -7.82 0.31
CA PHE A 250 1.74 -6.60 0.22
C PHE A 250 2.62 -5.37 0.39
N CYS A 251 2.51 -4.43 -0.55
CA CYS A 251 3.30 -3.21 -0.57
C CYS A 251 2.44 -1.94 -0.63
N SER A 252 2.93 -0.87 0.01
CA SER A 252 2.43 0.50 -0.11
C SER A 252 3.45 1.38 -0.82
N THR A 253 3.00 2.28 -1.70
CA THR A 253 3.86 3.28 -2.34
C THR A 253 3.10 4.55 -2.70
N HIS A 254 3.84 5.61 -3.04
CA HIS A 254 3.33 6.85 -3.57
C HIS A 254 4.21 7.28 -4.74
N PHE A 255 3.67 7.34 -5.95
CA PHE A 255 4.46 7.63 -7.15
C PHE A 255 4.86 9.11 -7.24
N PRO A 256 5.90 9.44 -8.02
CA PRO A 256 6.25 10.82 -8.33
C PRO A 256 5.07 11.55 -9.01
N ALA A 257 4.82 12.78 -8.62
CA ALA A 257 3.87 13.66 -9.31
C ALA A 257 4.59 14.52 -10.38
N GLY A 258 3.87 14.91 -11.44
CA GLY A 258 4.29 15.96 -12.36
C GLY A 258 5.39 15.64 -13.38
N ASN A 259 6.02 14.45 -13.32
CA ASN A 259 6.98 14.00 -14.33
C ASN A 259 6.66 12.58 -14.82
N GLN A 260 6.19 12.50 -16.06
CA GLN A 260 5.77 11.24 -16.69
C GLN A 260 6.91 10.23 -16.81
N THR A 261 8.12 10.67 -17.18
CA THR A 261 9.28 9.77 -17.34
C THR A 261 9.64 9.08 -16.02
N ARG A 262 9.68 9.84 -14.92
CA ARG A 262 9.96 9.30 -13.58
C ARG A 262 8.89 8.31 -13.12
N SER A 263 7.64 8.61 -13.42
CA SER A 263 6.50 7.73 -13.11
C SER A 263 6.57 6.41 -13.89
N ILE A 264 6.94 6.45 -15.17
CA ILE A 264 7.15 5.24 -15.99
C ILE A 264 8.35 4.43 -15.48
N TRP A 265 9.48 5.09 -15.19
CA TRP A 265 10.65 4.40 -14.61
C TRP A 265 10.36 3.77 -13.25
N SER A 266 9.50 4.42 -12.45
CA SER A 266 9.01 3.88 -11.18
C SER A 266 8.22 2.58 -11.36
N ALA A 267 7.33 2.50 -12.35
CA ALA A 267 6.61 1.27 -12.68
C ALA A 267 7.57 0.11 -13.03
N HIS A 268 8.62 0.39 -13.81
CA HIS A 268 9.62 -0.61 -14.15
C HIS A 268 10.48 -1.03 -12.96
N ALA A 269 10.95 -0.09 -12.14
CA ALA A 269 11.73 -0.39 -10.93
C ALA A 269 10.92 -1.26 -9.95
N LEU A 270 9.65 -0.93 -9.76
CA LEU A 270 8.70 -1.70 -8.96
C LEU A 270 8.55 -3.13 -9.49
N SER A 271 8.32 -3.31 -10.79
CA SER A 271 8.22 -4.62 -11.42
C SER A 271 9.52 -5.44 -11.34
N ASP A 272 10.68 -4.82 -11.53
CA ASP A 272 11.98 -5.51 -11.43
C ASP A 272 12.14 -6.15 -10.05
N VAL A 273 11.80 -5.43 -8.97
CA VAL A 273 11.83 -5.96 -7.60
C VAL A 273 10.78 -7.04 -7.38
N PHE A 274 9.53 -6.82 -7.81
CA PHE A 274 8.45 -7.82 -7.70
C PHE A 274 8.79 -9.12 -8.43
N SER A 275 9.34 -9.04 -9.65
CA SER A 275 9.78 -10.20 -10.43
C SER A 275 10.85 -11.01 -9.69
N LEU A 276 11.77 -10.34 -9.02
CA LEU A 276 12.84 -11.00 -8.29
C LEU A 276 12.35 -11.69 -7.02
N ILE A 277 11.49 -11.02 -6.24
CA ILE A 277 10.85 -11.62 -5.07
C ILE A 277 10.00 -12.83 -5.46
N GLN A 278 9.21 -12.72 -6.54
CA GLN A 278 8.41 -13.83 -7.06
C GLN A 278 9.29 -15.03 -7.43
N LYS A 279 10.39 -14.79 -8.15
CA LYS A 279 11.35 -15.83 -8.54
C LYS A 279 12.01 -16.49 -7.31
N ASP A 280 12.40 -15.69 -6.33
CA ASP A 280 13.09 -16.18 -5.13
C ASP A 280 12.17 -17.03 -4.25
N LEU A 281 10.94 -16.57 -4.03
CA LEU A 281 9.92 -17.32 -3.30
C LEU A 281 9.57 -18.61 -4.03
N THR A 282 9.32 -18.55 -5.34
CA THR A 282 9.04 -19.75 -6.14
C THR A 282 10.17 -20.79 -6.02
N LYS A 283 11.43 -20.37 -6.13
CA LYS A 283 12.58 -21.27 -5.95
C LYS A 283 12.67 -21.84 -4.54
N SER A 284 12.51 -20.99 -3.53
CA SER A 284 12.60 -21.37 -2.12
C SER A 284 11.52 -22.38 -1.72
N TYR A 285 10.35 -22.36 -2.36
CA TYR A 285 9.28 -23.34 -2.12
C TYR A 285 9.42 -24.61 -2.97
N LEU A 286 9.81 -24.50 -4.24
CA LEU A 286 10.10 -25.67 -5.08
C LEU A 286 11.28 -26.51 -4.55
N ALA A 287 12.29 -25.87 -3.96
CA ALA A 287 13.45 -26.55 -3.39
C ALA A 287 13.13 -27.35 -2.11
N ARG A 288 11.99 -27.11 -1.45
CA ARG A 288 11.61 -27.79 -0.20
C ARG A 288 11.03 -29.19 -0.40
N GLY A 289 10.85 -29.67 -1.63
CA GLY A 289 10.51 -31.06 -1.94
C GLY A 289 9.24 -31.60 -1.25
N ASN A 290 8.34 -30.72 -0.81
CA ASN A 290 7.18 -31.12 -0.02
C ASN A 290 6.02 -31.43 -0.98
N ASN A 291 5.88 -32.70 -1.35
CA ASN A 291 4.86 -33.18 -2.28
C ASN A 291 3.42 -33.08 -1.74
N ASN A 292 3.21 -32.59 -0.51
CA ASN A 292 1.92 -32.61 0.19
C ASN A 292 1.36 -31.25 0.63
N ASN A 293 2.08 -30.12 0.46
CA ASN A 293 1.56 -28.80 0.86
C ASN A 293 1.38 -27.90 -0.36
N ASN A 294 0.13 -27.50 -0.63
CA ASN A 294 -0.15 -26.50 -1.65
C ASN A 294 0.37 -25.13 -1.17
N VAL A 295 1.02 -24.36 -2.03
CA VAL A 295 1.45 -23.00 -1.70
C VAL A 295 0.70 -22.04 -2.60
N ARG A 296 -0.05 -21.12 -2.01
CA ARG A 296 -0.64 -19.98 -2.70
C ARG A 296 0.20 -18.75 -2.39
N PHE A 297 0.59 -18.02 -3.42
CA PHE A 297 1.36 -16.81 -3.27
C PHE A 297 0.73 -15.67 -4.08
N ASP A 298 0.29 -14.63 -3.37
CA ASP A 298 -0.36 -13.47 -3.95
C ASP A 298 0.50 -12.22 -3.69
N MET A 299 0.68 -11.39 -4.72
CA MET A 299 1.51 -10.19 -4.66
C MET A 299 0.68 -8.96 -5.01
N PHE A 300 0.60 -8.02 -4.08
CA PHE A 300 -0.17 -6.79 -4.23
C PHE A 300 0.69 -5.57 -3.98
N VAL A 301 0.45 -4.51 -4.75
CA VAL A 301 0.96 -3.17 -4.46
C VAL A 301 -0.20 -2.19 -4.52
N SER A 302 -0.23 -1.30 -3.54
CA SER A 302 -1.32 -0.37 -3.36
C SER A 302 -0.80 1.03 -3.08
N GLY A 303 -1.56 2.05 -3.47
CA GLY A 303 -1.27 3.43 -3.09
C GLY A 303 -1.70 4.47 -4.09
N ASP A 304 -1.13 5.66 -3.94
CA ASP A 304 -1.34 6.82 -4.80
C ASP A 304 -0.32 6.78 -5.95
N PHE A 305 -0.81 6.52 -7.16
CA PHE A 305 0.03 6.40 -8.35
C PHE A 305 0.15 7.71 -9.13
N ASN A 306 -0.48 8.81 -8.68
CA ASN A 306 -0.51 10.11 -9.37
C ASN A 306 -0.83 10.00 -10.87
N SER A 307 -1.65 9.01 -11.26
CA SER A 307 -1.92 8.71 -12.66
C SER A 307 -3.32 8.17 -12.86
N ILE A 308 -4.01 8.68 -13.87
CA ILE A 308 -5.37 8.27 -14.23
C ILE A 308 -5.36 7.00 -15.11
N PRO A 309 -6.46 6.23 -15.14
CA PRO A 309 -6.62 5.13 -16.07
C PRO A 309 -6.38 5.57 -17.52
N GLY A 310 -5.71 4.74 -18.31
CA GLY A 310 -5.36 5.04 -19.70
C GLY A 310 -4.19 6.03 -19.90
N SER A 311 -3.62 6.59 -18.83
CA SER A 311 -2.38 7.37 -18.94
C SER A 311 -1.18 6.48 -19.27
N LYS A 312 -0.07 7.05 -19.76
CA LYS A 312 1.16 6.27 -20.06
C LYS A 312 1.75 5.57 -18.84
N THR A 313 1.59 6.14 -17.64
CA THR A 313 2.05 5.51 -16.39
C THR A 313 1.17 4.31 -16.04
N HIS A 314 -0.15 4.45 -16.19
CA HIS A 314 -1.08 3.34 -16.03
C HIS A 314 -0.79 2.21 -17.04
N GLU A 315 -0.56 2.55 -18.31
CA GLU A 315 -0.14 1.58 -19.33
C GLU A 315 1.20 0.91 -18.98
N ALA A 316 2.17 1.67 -18.48
CA ALA A 316 3.46 1.13 -18.06
C ALA A 316 3.32 0.13 -16.90
N MET A 317 2.45 0.38 -15.92
CA MET A 317 2.12 -0.58 -14.86
C MET A 317 1.56 -1.89 -15.45
N ILE A 318 0.61 -1.80 -16.39
CA ILE A 318 0.04 -2.98 -17.05
C ILE A 318 1.11 -3.77 -17.82
N GLN A 319 1.92 -3.08 -18.62
CA GLN A 319 3.02 -3.70 -19.37
C GLN A 319 4.07 -4.33 -18.46
N ALA A 320 4.28 -3.75 -17.27
CA ALA A 320 5.18 -4.26 -16.25
C ALA A 320 4.58 -5.45 -15.45
N GLY A 321 3.40 -5.94 -15.81
CA GLY A 321 2.80 -7.14 -15.24
C GLY A 321 1.86 -6.90 -14.06
N PHE A 322 1.44 -5.66 -13.83
CA PHE A 322 0.42 -5.33 -12.85
C PHE A 322 -0.97 -5.35 -13.49
N VAL A 323 -1.97 -5.78 -12.73
CA VAL A 323 -3.36 -5.85 -13.15
C VAL A 323 -4.20 -5.00 -12.22
N ASP A 324 -4.93 -4.05 -12.79
CA ASP A 324 -5.84 -3.18 -12.04
C ASP A 324 -7.00 -4.03 -11.53
N THR A 325 -7.17 -4.11 -10.20
CA THR A 325 -8.18 -4.99 -9.59
C THR A 325 -9.61 -4.61 -9.95
N ARG A 326 -9.88 -3.36 -10.36
CA ARG A 326 -11.17 -2.93 -10.94
C ARG A 326 -11.56 -3.75 -12.16
N THR A 327 -10.59 -4.12 -13.00
CA THR A 327 -10.83 -4.95 -14.19
C THR A 327 -11.11 -6.42 -13.87
N LEU A 328 -10.97 -6.81 -12.59
CA LEU A 328 -11.21 -8.16 -12.10
C LEU A 328 -12.49 -8.26 -11.26
N SER A 329 -13.15 -7.13 -11.00
CA SER A 329 -14.37 -7.08 -10.20
C SER A 329 -15.50 -7.82 -10.89
N ILE A 330 -16.25 -8.63 -10.14
CA ILE A 330 -17.47 -9.29 -10.64
C ILE A 330 -18.59 -8.31 -10.98
N GLU A 331 -18.48 -7.07 -10.51
CA GLU A 331 -19.42 -6.00 -10.86
C GLU A 331 -19.27 -5.58 -12.34
N GLU A 332 -18.13 -5.92 -12.98
CA GLU A 332 -17.82 -5.63 -14.39
C GLU A 332 -18.03 -4.16 -14.79
N LYS A 333 -17.90 -3.27 -13.80
CA LYS A 333 -18.13 -1.84 -13.96
C LYS A 333 -17.10 -1.22 -14.91
N PRO A 334 -17.52 -0.48 -15.95
CA PRO A 334 -16.62 0.30 -16.81
C PRO A 334 -15.71 1.23 -16.00
N MET A 335 -14.50 1.45 -16.51
CA MET A 335 -13.50 2.21 -15.75
C MET A 335 -13.96 3.65 -15.45
N ASP A 336 -14.66 4.27 -16.39
CA ASP A 336 -15.15 5.65 -16.29
C ASP A 336 -16.34 5.80 -15.34
N ASP A 337 -16.95 4.70 -14.92
CA ASP A 337 -18.05 4.74 -13.96
C ASP A 337 -17.55 4.79 -12.51
N TYR A 338 -16.27 4.47 -12.25
CA TYR A 338 -15.69 4.55 -10.92
C TYR A 338 -15.49 6.01 -10.50
N ASP A 339 -15.79 6.33 -9.24
CA ASP A 339 -15.62 7.68 -8.72
C ASP A 339 -14.15 8.09 -8.64
N TYR A 340 -13.90 9.39 -8.47
CA TYR A 340 -12.57 9.89 -8.16
C TYR A 340 -12.10 9.41 -6.77
N THR A 341 -10.78 9.30 -6.63
CA THR A 341 -10.10 8.89 -5.39
C THR A 341 -9.28 10.02 -4.78
N THR A 342 -9.20 11.17 -5.44
CA THR A 342 -8.68 12.42 -4.90
C THR A 342 -9.60 13.59 -5.24
N ASN A 343 -9.64 14.63 -4.40
CA ASN A 343 -10.47 15.82 -4.60
C ASN A 343 -9.83 17.16 -4.20
N ASP A 344 -8.55 17.17 -3.85
CA ASP A 344 -7.73 18.33 -3.43
C ASP A 344 -8.32 19.27 -2.36
N TRP A 345 -9.58 19.15 -1.92
CA TRP A 345 -10.27 20.00 -0.94
C TRP A 345 -10.33 21.51 -1.24
N TYR A 346 -9.80 21.96 -2.39
CA TYR A 346 -9.72 23.37 -2.78
C TYR A 346 -10.44 23.69 -4.09
N SER A 347 -10.74 22.71 -4.94
CA SER A 347 -11.53 22.89 -6.16
C SER A 347 -12.01 21.58 -6.77
N ASP A 348 -13.18 21.60 -7.40
CA ASP A 348 -13.74 20.46 -8.16
C ASP A 348 -12.93 20.13 -9.45
N ASN A 349 -11.95 20.96 -9.81
CA ASN A 349 -11.09 20.75 -10.99
C ASN A 349 -9.94 19.74 -10.75
N GLY A 350 -9.83 19.17 -9.55
CA GLY A 350 -8.78 18.23 -9.15
C GLY A 350 -9.24 16.78 -9.04
N ASP A 351 -10.52 16.50 -9.26
CA ASP A 351 -11.10 15.16 -9.05
C ASP A 351 -10.53 14.18 -10.09
N SER A 352 -9.90 13.11 -9.61
CA SER A 352 -9.33 12.07 -10.46
C SER A 352 -9.24 10.73 -9.74
N LEU A 353 -9.28 9.63 -10.50
CA LEU A 353 -8.97 8.29 -10.00
C LEU A 353 -7.46 8.09 -10.14
N ILE A 354 -6.74 8.15 -9.02
CA ILE A 354 -5.27 7.99 -8.98
C ILE A 354 -4.78 6.96 -7.96
N ASP A 355 -5.69 6.39 -7.17
CA ASP A 355 -5.38 5.42 -6.12
C ASP A 355 -5.80 4.02 -6.56
N TYR A 356 -4.90 3.05 -6.39
CA TYR A 356 -5.05 1.72 -6.95
C TYR A 356 -4.70 0.64 -5.94
N VAL A 357 -5.38 -0.50 -6.04
CA VAL A 357 -4.88 -1.80 -5.59
C VAL A 357 -4.52 -2.60 -6.85
N TRP A 358 -3.23 -2.89 -7.04
CA TRP A 358 -2.72 -3.66 -8.16
C TRP A 358 -2.38 -5.09 -7.73
N LEU A 359 -2.76 -6.06 -8.55
CA LEU A 359 -2.28 -7.44 -8.48
C LEU A 359 -1.08 -7.61 -9.40
N TYR A 360 0.04 -8.15 -8.92
CA TYR A 360 1.16 -8.50 -9.77
C TYR A 360 1.03 -9.92 -10.31
N LYS A 361 1.00 -10.07 -11.63
CA LYS A 361 0.96 -11.39 -12.33
C LYS A 361 2.27 -11.75 -13.02
N GLY A 362 3.27 -10.87 -13.00
CA GLY A 362 4.47 -11.01 -13.81
C GLY A 362 4.34 -10.32 -15.16
N ALA A 363 5.43 -9.71 -15.62
CA ALA A 363 5.47 -9.12 -16.96
C ALA A 363 5.29 -10.23 -18.00
N SER A 364 4.25 -10.12 -18.83
CA SER A 364 4.05 -11.05 -19.95
C SER A 364 5.20 -10.88 -20.93
N SER A 365 6.00 -11.93 -21.15
CA SER A 365 6.86 -11.98 -22.33
C SER A 365 5.96 -11.82 -23.56
N SER A 366 6.34 -10.94 -24.47
CA SER A 366 5.63 -10.48 -25.66
C SER A 366 5.27 -11.60 -26.67
N SER A 367 4.47 -12.56 -26.24
CA SER A 367 3.96 -13.67 -27.04
C SER A 367 2.69 -14.20 -26.39
N GLY A 368 1.55 -13.54 -26.65
CA GLY A 368 0.18 -14.05 -26.80
C GLY A 368 -0.40 -15.18 -25.92
N ALA A 369 0.31 -15.69 -24.92
CA ALA A 369 -0.14 -16.72 -24.02
C ALA A 369 -0.44 -16.04 -22.69
N SER A 370 -1.71 -15.66 -22.52
CA SER A 370 -2.33 -15.65 -21.20
C SER A 370 -2.00 -17.00 -20.57
N HIS A 371 -0.92 -17.09 -19.78
CA HIS A 371 -0.85 -18.13 -18.78
C HIS A 371 -1.93 -17.73 -17.80
N ASP A 372 -3.11 -18.27 -18.05
CA ASP A 372 -4.25 -18.23 -17.18
C ASP A 372 -3.85 -19.07 -15.96
N VAL A 373 -2.98 -18.50 -15.13
CA VAL A 373 -2.79 -18.93 -13.75
C VAL A 373 -4.19 -18.86 -13.21
N LYS A 374 -4.81 -20.04 -13.02
CA LYS A 374 -6.10 -20.16 -12.35
C LYS A 374 -6.02 -19.25 -11.14
N ARG A 375 -6.74 -18.12 -11.20
CA ARG A 375 -6.83 -17.26 -10.02
C ARG A 375 -7.42 -18.16 -8.94
N HIS A 376 -6.96 -18.02 -7.71
CA HIS A 376 -7.56 -18.69 -6.55
C HIS A 376 -8.51 -17.74 -5.83
N PHE A 377 -8.93 -16.68 -6.52
CA PHE A 377 -9.82 -15.66 -6.00
C PHE A 377 -10.57 -14.94 -7.12
N ARG A 378 -11.62 -14.25 -6.70
CA ARG A 378 -12.35 -13.23 -7.46
C ARG A 378 -12.38 -11.93 -6.67
N VAL A 379 -12.43 -10.79 -7.36
CA VAL A 379 -12.66 -9.49 -6.71
C VAL A 379 -14.17 -9.31 -6.60
N GLN A 380 -14.69 -9.30 -5.37
CA GLN A 380 -16.11 -9.17 -5.07
C GLN A 380 -16.64 -7.77 -5.31
N SER A 381 -15.88 -6.76 -4.87
CA SER A 381 -16.25 -5.37 -5.09
C SER A 381 -15.03 -4.47 -5.03
N VAL A 382 -15.14 -3.32 -5.69
CA VAL A 382 -14.22 -2.19 -5.53
C VAL A 382 -15.06 -0.97 -5.17
N LYS A 383 -14.96 -0.51 -3.93
CA LYS A 383 -15.75 0.60 -3.40
C LYS A 383 -14.89 1.83 -3.22
N HIS A 384 -15.39 2.98 -3.68
CA HIS A 384 -14.78 4.28 -3.44
C HIS A 384 -15.56 4.95 -2.31
N VAL A 385 -14.95 5.05 -1.14
CA VAL A 385 -15.62 5.49 0.08
C VAL A 385 -15.25 6.93 0.40
N SER A 386 -16.27 7.74 0.67
CA SER A 386 -16.09 9.11 1.16
C SER A 386 -16.10 9.10 2.68
N VAL A 387 -15.03 9.58 3.30
CA VAL A 387 -14.91 9.71 4.76
C VAL A 387 -14.97 11.19 5.11
N PRO A 388 -15.99 11.64 5.86
CA PRO A 388 -16.10 13.04 6.24
C PRO A 388 -14.86 13.55 6.96
N CYS A 389 -14.34 14.71 6.55
CA CYS A 389 -13.10 15.24 7.11
C CYS A 389 -13.25 15.66 8.59
N CYS A 390 -14.44 16.02 9.04
CA CYS A 390 -14.70 16.40 10.43
C CYS A 390 -16.18 16.14 10.79
N ASN A 391 -16.45 15.73 12.02
CA ASN A 391 -17.76 16.01 12.61
C ASN A 391 -17.82 17.53 12.78
N SER A 392 -18.76 18.21 12.11
CA SER A 392 -19.16 19.55 12.52
C SER A 392 -19.42 19.53 14.03
N ASN A 393 -19.05 20.59 14.74
CA ASN A 393 -19.25 20.75 16.18
C ASN A 393 -20.72 20.80 16.63
N ASP A 394 -21.65 20.27 15.83
CA ASP A 394 -23.04 20.08 16.17
C ASP A 394 -23.35 18.58 16.01
N ASP A 395 -23.82 17.97 17.11
CA ASP A 395 -24.31 16.60 17.22
C ASP A 395 -23.29 15.47 17.39
N ALA A 396 -22.90 15.26 18.66
CA ALA A 396 -22.40 14.00 19.21
C ALA A 396 -23.37 12.79 19.01
N THR A 397 -24.48 12.96 18.29
CA THR A 397 -25.41 11.91 17.88
C THR A 397 -25.10 11.35 16.48
N GLN A 398 -24.24 11.98 15.67
CA GLN A 398 -23.85 11.48 14.33
C GLN A 398 -22.64 10.53 14.31
N ALA A 399 -21.97 10.29 15.45
CA ALA A 399 -21.00 9.19 15.57
C ALA A 399 -21.63 7.80 15.28
N ASN A 400 -22.96 7.74 15.18
CA ASN A 400 -23.77 6.57 14.83
C ASN A 400 -24.33 6.61 13.38
N SER A 401 -23.97 7.59 12.54
CA SER A 401 -24.46 7.62 11.15
C SER A 401 -23.58 6.72 10.26
N PRO A 402 -24.15 5.80 9.46
CA PRO A 402 -23.38 4.92 8.59
C PRO A 402 -22.56 5.74 7.58
N PHE A 403 -21.31 5.34 7.38
CA PHE A 403 -20.48 5.80 6.27
C PHE A 403 -21.27 5.57 4.97
N PHE A 404 -21.47 6.61 4.18
CA PHE A 404 -22.25 6.49 2.94
C PHE A 404 -21.44 5.73 1.90
N GLU A 405 -21.84 4.50 1.58
CA GLU A 405 -21.49 3.87 0.31
C GLU A 405 -22.25 4.63 -0.78
N GLN A 406 -21.52 5.36 -1.64
CA GLN A 406 -22.16 6.09 -2.73
C GLN A 406 -22.62 5.08 -3.79
N SER A 407 -23.93 4.78 -3.77
CA SER A 407 -24.63 4.23 -4.93
C SER A 407 -25.23 5.40 -5.70
N ASN A 408 -24.95 5.43 -7.01
CA ASN A 408 -25.48 6.30 -8.05
C ASN A 408 -26.48 7.40 -7.61
N GLY A 409 -26.02 8.65 -7.68
CA GLY A 409 -26.89 9.83 -7.80
C GLY A 409 -27.16 10.57 -6.49
N MET A 410 -26.46 11.70 -6.34
CA MET A 410 -26.83 12.85 -5.49
C MET A 410 -27.30 12.57 -4.05
N SER A 411 -26.37 12.60 -3.09
CA SER A 411 -26.64 13.20 -1.77
C SER A 411 -25.34 13.58 -1.05
N ASN A 412 -25.24 14.85 -0.62
CA ASN A 412 -24.23 15.46 0.25
C ASN A 412 -22.75 15.20 -0.08
N ARG A 413 -22.28 15.73 -1.22
CA ARG A 413 -20.83 15.95 -1.43
C ARG A 413 -20.37 17.05 -0.48
N THR A 414 -19.39 16.79 0.38
CA THR A 414 -18.55 17.90 0.87
C THR A 414 -17.23 17.85 0.11
N ALA A 415 -16.82 18.99 -0.46
CA ALA A 415 -15.57 19.09 -1.22
C ALA A 415 -14.33 18.66 -0.40
N SER A 416 -14.48 18.59 0.93
CA SER A 416 -13.45 18.22 1.90
C SER A 416 -13.41 16.75 2.29
N ASP A 417 -14.29 15.87 1.80
CA ASP A 417 -14.27 14.46 2.25
C ASP A 417 -12.96 13.78 1.85
N HIS A 418 -12.40 12.97 2.74
CA HIS A 418 -11.37 12.00 2.39
C HIS A 418 -11.92 10.94 1.45
N LYS A 419 -11.06 10.37 0.62
CA LYS A 419 -11.39 9.28 -0.29
C LYS A 419 -10.48 8.10 -0.03
N MET A 420 -11.07 6.92 0.07
CA MET A 420 -10.33 5.66 0.16
C MET A 420 -10.92 4.64 -0.80
N VAL A 421 -10.08 3.70 -1.25
CA VAL A 421 -10.54 2.56 -2.07
C VAL A 421 -10.52 1.32 -1.20
N VAL A 422 -11.65 0.60 -1.18
CA VAL A 422 -11.82 -0.67 -0.49
C VAL A 422 -12.01 -1.75 -1.55
N VAL A 423 -11.17 -2.78 -1.53
CA VAL A 423 -11.25 -3.92 -2.44
C VAL A 423 -11.47 -5.19 -1.65
N ASP A 424 -12.60 -5.84 -1.91
CA ASP A 424 -12.96 -7.12 -1.31
C ASP A 424 -12.63 -8.25 -2.27
N PHE A 425 -11.79 -9.18 -1.82
CA PHE A 425 -11.45 -10.41 -2.53
C PHE A 425 -12.13 -11.59 -1.85
N GLU A 426 -12.51 -12.58 -2.63
CA GLU A 426 -13.00 -13.87 -2.14
C GLU A 426 -12.14 -14.98 -2.75
N PHE A 427 -11.44 -15.71 -1.89
CA PHE A 427 -10.60 -16.84 -2.27
C PHE A 427 -11.39 -18.15 -2.21
N TYR A 428 -11.09 -19.05 -3.15
CA TYR A 428 -11.72 -20.37 -3.31
C TYR A 428 -10.70 -21.51 -3.41
#